data_AF-A0A955YTS8-F1
#
_entry.id   AF-A0A955YTS8-F1
#
_cell.length_a   1.000
_cell.length_b   1.000
_cell.length_c   1.000
_cell.angle_alpha   90.00
_cell.angle_beta   90.00
_cell.angle_gamma   90.00
#
_symmetry.space_group_name_H-M   'P 1'
#
loop_
_entity.id
_entity.type
_entity.pdbx_description
1 polymer ?
#
loop_
_entity_poly.entity_id
_entity_poly.type
_entity_poly.pdbx_seq_one_letter_code
_entity_poly.pdbx_strand_id
1 'polypeptide(L)' 'MVGHRPGRPRGPSIDDLPDVRDGLTRKERVVLWQISVLEKELGRPSVPTAMLYGRVVEHVDMSVDELQRILVRMVGRGA' A
#
# COMPACT_ATOMS: atom_id res chain seq x y z
N MET A 1 -14.28 -7.96 -19.26
CA MET A 1 -12.95 -8.43 -18.82
C MET A 1 -11.97 -7.27 -18.98
N VAL A 2 -11.73 -6.50 -17.91
CA VAL A 2 -10.75 -5.41 -17.95
C VAL A 2 -9.38 -6.08 -17.91
N GLY A 3 -8.63 -5.96 -19.00
CA GLY A 3 -7.36 -6.65 -19.18
C GLY A 3 -6.35 -6.25 -18.12
N HIS A 4 -5.90 -7.24 -17.35
CA HIS A 4 -4.63 -7.20 -16.62
C HIS A 4 -3.53 -6.99 -17.67
N ARG A 5 -3.09 -5.75 -17.89
CA ARG A 5 -1.83 -5.50 -18.58
C ARG A 5 -0.73 -5.85 -17.58
N PRO A 6 0.10 -6.88 -17.81
CA PRO A 6 1.26 -7.10 -16.97
C PRO A 6 2.15 -5.88 -17.15
N GLY A 7 2.20 -5.03 -16.12
CA GLY A 7 3.08 -3.88 -16.08
C GLY A 7 4.49 -4.38 -16.33
N ARG A 8 5.09 -3.93 -17.43
CA ARG A 8 6.52 -4.06 -17.72
C ARG A 8 7.30 -3.85 -16.42
N PRO A 9 8.31 -4.67 -16.06
CA PRO A 9 9.12 -4.40 -14.89
C PRO A 9 9.80 -3.05 -15.13
N ARG A 10 9.21 -2.00 -14.58
CA ARG A 10 9.90 -0.72 -14.40
C ARG A 10 11.06 -1.08 -13.47
N GLY A 11 12.28 -0.68 -13.85
CA GLY A 11 13.40 -0.74 -12.91
C GLY A 11 13.00 -0.08 -11.59
N PRO A 12 13.67 -0.41 -10.47
CA PRO A 12 13.21 -0.02 -9.14
C PRO A 12 12.84 1.47 -9.12
N SER A 13 11.55 1.76 -8.93
CA SER A 13 11.11 3.13 -8.74
C SER A 13 11.73 3.64 -7.46
N ILE A 14 11.93 4.96 -7.34
CA ILE A 14 12.22 5.58 -6.04
C ILE A 14 11.16 5.16 -5.01
N ASP A 15 9.94 4.87 -5.47
CA ASP A 15 8.86 4.38 -4.62
C ASP A 15 9.10 3.02 -3.97
N ASP A 16 10.00 2.21 -4.54
CA ASP A 16 10.32 0.85 -4.09
C ASP A 16 11.59 0.82 -3.23
N LEU A 17 12.34 1.92 -3.15
CA LEU A 17 13.50 2.04 -2.27
C LEU A 17 13.04 2.29 -0.82
N PRO A 18 13.50 1.48 0.15
CA PRO A 18 13.20 1.72 1.55
C PRO A 18 13.98 2.94 2.06
N ASP A 19 13.30 3.78 2.83
CA ASP A 19 13.90 4.91 3.53
C ASP A 19 14.76 4.41 4.70
N VAL A 20 15.94 5.01 4.90
CA VAL A 20 16.88 4.61 5.96
C VAL A 20 16.31 4.82 7.35
N ARG A 21 15.36 5.75 7.52
CA ARG A 21 14.80 6.09 8.84
C ARG A 21 13.85 5.04 9.39
N ASP A 22 13.03 4.46 8.52
CA ASP A 22 11.92 3.59 8.91
C ASP A 22 11.94 2.21 8.19
N GLY A 23 12.81 2.02 7.20
CA GLY A 23 12.88 0.82 6.38
C GLY A 23 11.63 0.60 5.51
N LEU A 24 10.80 1.63 5.34
CA LEU A 24 9.57 1.60 4.56
C LEU A 24 9.80 2.18 3.18
N THR A 25 9.19 1.56 2.19
CA THR A 25 9.10 2.14 0.85
C THR A 25 8.03 3.23 0.82
N ARG A 26 8.00 4.08 -0.22
CA ARG A 26 6.95 5.12 -0.35
C ARG A 26 5.56 4.49 -0.39
N LYS A 27 5.41 3.38 -1.11
CA LYS A 27 4.16 2.61 -1.20
C LYS A 27 3.68 2.16 0.19
N GLU A 28 4.59 1.65 1.01
CA GLU A 28 4.28 1.20 2.36
C GLU A 28 3.89 2.35 3.30
N ARG A 29 4.62 3.46 3.23
CA ARG A 29 4.28 4.66 4.01
C ARG A 29 2.89 5.18 3.67
N VAL A 30 2.54 5.19 2.37
CA VAL A 30 1.20 5.60 1.92
C VAL A 30 0.12 4.64 2.42
N VAL A 31 0.36 3.33 2.38
CA VAL A 31 -0.58 2.33 2.94
C VAL A 31 -0.82 2.60 4.43
N LEU A 32 0.23 2.75 5.24
CA LEU A 32 0.10 3.03 6.67
C LEU A 32 -0.60 4.36 6.96
N TRP A 33 -0.26 5.40 6.20
CA TRP A 33 -0.90 6.70 6.33
C TRP A 33 -2.40 6.62 6.02
N GLN A 34 -2.79 5.94 4.93
CA GLN A 34 -4.19 5.79 4.56
C GLN A 34 -4.98 4.91 5.53
N ILE A 35 -4.37 3.88 6.12
CA ILE A 35 -5.00 3.15 7.23
C ILE A 35 -5.34 4.12 8.36
N SER A 36 -4.37 4.91 8.84
CA SER A 36 -4.59 5.85 9.95
C SER A 36 -5.65 6.93 9.64
N VAL A 37 -5.68 7.44 8.40
CA VAL A 37 -6.71 8.39 7.96
C VAL A 37 -8.09 7.73 7.98
N LEU A 38 -8.22 6.53 7.38
CA LEU A 38 -9.50 5.82 7.27
C LEU A 38 -10.04 5.35 8.62
N GLU A 39 -9.18 4.95 9.56
CA GLU A 39 -9.59 4.61 10.92
C GLU A 39 -10.24 5.80 11.65
N LYS A 40 -9.67 7.01 11.47
CA LYS A 40 -10.22 8.26 12.02
C LYS A 40 -11.53 8.65 11.34
N GLU A 41 -11.59 8.54 10.02
CA GLU A 41 -12.80 8.85 9.25
C GLU A 41 -13.96 7.89 9.58
N LEU A 42 -13.68 6.60 9.76
CA LEU A 42 -14.68 5.58 10.06
C LEU A 42 -14.99 5.44 11.57
N GLY A 43 -14.15 6.00 12.45
CA GLY A 43 -14.27 5.85 13.89
C GLY A 43 -14.08 4.42 14.39
N ARG A 44 -13.32 3.58 13.66
CA ARG A 44 -13.08 2.17 14.01
C ARG A 44 -11.68 1.71 13.58
N PRO A 45 -11.08 0.73 14.29
CA PRO A 45 -9.73 0.25 14.00
C PRO A 45 -9.63 -0.72 12.80
N SER A 46 -10.71 -0.84 12.01
CA SER A 46 -10.77 -1.79 10.89
C SER A 46 -11.17 -1.08 9.62
N VAL A 47 -10.30 -1.14 8.63
CA VAL A 47 -10.49 -0.54 7.31
C VAL A 47 -10.75 -1.64 6.29
N PRO A 48 -11.87 -1.60 5.53
CA PRO A 48 -12.10 -2.54 4.44
C PRO A 48 -11.01 -2.43 3.37
N THR A 49 -10.40 -3.55 2.99
CA THR A 49 -9.26 -3.58 2.05
C THR A 49 -9.58 -2.95 0.69
N ALA A 50 -10.81 -3.10 0.19
CA ALA A 50 -11.24 -2.47 -1.05
C ALA A 50 -11.25 -0.93 -0.96
N MET A 51 -11.68 -0.40 0.19
CA MET A 51 -11.66 1.05 0.46
C MET A 51 -10.22 1.56 0.58
N LEU A 52 -9.38 0.83 1.31
CA LEU A 52 -7.96 1.13 1.41
C LEU A 52 -7.28 1.18 0.03
N TYR A 53 -7.54 0.17 -0.82
CA TYR A 53 -6.97 0.13 -2.16
C TYR A 53 -7.36 1.37 -2.98
N GLY A 54 -8.65 1.73 -2.99
CA GLY A 54 -9.12 2.92 -3.70
C GLY A 54 -8.39 4.20 -3.28
N ARG A 55 -8.12 4.35 -1.97
CA ARG A 55 -7.41 5.52 -1.44
C ARG A 55 -5.92 5.50 -1.72
N VAL A 56 -5.28 4.33 -1.67
CA VAL A 56 -3.84 4.21 -1.91
C VAL A 56 -3.49 4.54 -3.35
N VAL A 57 -4.29 4.11 -4.32
CA VAL A 57 -4.03 4.38 -5.75
C VAL A 57 -4.21 5.86 -6.14
N GLU A 58 -4.83 6.68 -5.28
CA GLU A 58 -4.86 8.14 -5.44
C GLU A 58 -3.47 8.78 -5.22
N HIS A 59 -2.54 8.08 -4.55
CA HIS A 59 -1.26 8.63 -4.11
C HIS A 59 -0.04 7.96 -4.76
N VAL A 60 -0.15 6.66 -5.06
CA VAL A 60 0.93 5.85 -5.65
C VAL A 60 0.36 4.89 -6.68
N ASP A 61 1.11 4.67 -7.75
CA ASP A 61 0.78 3.61 -8.69
C ASP A 61 1.05 2.25 -8.05
N MET A 62 -0.01 1.46 -7.91
CA MET A 62 0.03 0.20 -7.16
C MET A 62 -1.02 -0.77 -7.71
N SER A 63 -0.59 -1.99 -8.01
CA SER A 63 -1.49 -3.09 -8.32
C SER A 63 -2.10 -3.70 -7.04
N VAL A 64 -3.25 -4.38 -7.19
CA VAL A 64 -3.89 -5.11 -6.08
C VAL A 64 -2.92 -6.12 -5.46
N ASP A 65 -2.16 -6.83 -6.28
CA ASP A 65 -1.20 -7.84 -5.79
C ASP A 65 -0.04 -7.22 -4.99
N GLU A 66 0.41 -6.02 -5.37
CA GLU A 66 1.40 -5.27 -4.58
C GLU A 66 0.84 -4.85 -3.22
N LEU A 67 -0.41 -4.37 -3.17
CA LEU A 67 -1.05 -4.04 -1.90
C LEU A 67 -1.13 -5.26 -0.98
N GLN A 68 -1.57 -6.41 -1.50
CA GLN A 68 -1.66 -7.65 -0.72
C GLN A 68 -0.28 -8.08 -0.18
N ARG A 69 0.77 -8.01 -1.01
CA ARG A 69 2.15 -8.30 -0.58
C ARG A 69 2.63 -7.35 0.53
N ILE A 70 2.34 -6.05 0.40
CA ILE A 70 2.68 -5.05 1.41
C ILE A 70 1.96 -5.35 2.73
N LEU A 71 0.66 -5.63 2.69
CA LEU A 71 -0.13 -5.96 3.89
C LEU A 71 0.42 -7.21 4.59
N VAL A 72 0.72 -8.28 3.84
CA VAL A 72 1.34 -9.50 4.40
C VAL A 72 2.70 -9.18 5.04
N ARG A 73 3.55 -8.39 4.38
CA ARG A 73 4.86 -7.97 4.92
C ARG A 73 4.72 -7.15 6.21
N MET A 74 3.68 -6.32 6.32
CA MET A 74 3.45 -5.47 7.48
C MET A 74 2.90 -6.24 8.68
N VAL A 75 1.91 -7.12 8.47
CA VAL A 75 1.35 -7.95 9.54
C VAL A 75 2.42 -8.87 10.13
N GLY A 76 3.32 -9.42 9.29
CA GLY A 76 4.44 -10.24 9.75
C GLY A 76 5.54 -9.50 10.53
N ARG A 77 5.51 -8.16 10.61
CA ARG A 77 6.42 -7.34 11.44
C ARG A 77 5.81 -6.90 12.77
N GLY A 78 4.56 -7.28 13.04
CA GLY A 78 3.81 -6.92 14.25
C GLY A 78 3.64 -8.04 15.28
N ALA A 79 4.39 -9.16 15.16
CA ALA A 79 4.36 -10.31 16.05
C ALA A 79 5.71 -10.53 16.74
#